data_AF-A0A2W1BAD7-F1
#
_entry.id   AF-A0A2W1BAD7-F1
#
_cell.length_a   1.000
_cell.length_b   1.000
_cell.length_c   1.000
_cell.angle_alpha   90.00
_cell.angle_beta   90.00
_cell.angle_gamma   90.00
#
_symmetry.space_group_name_H-M   'P 1'
#
loop_
_entity.id
_entity.type
_entity.pdbx_description
1 polymer ?
#
loop_
_entity_poly.entity_id
_entity_poly.type
_entity_poly.pdbx_seq_one_letter_code
_entity_poly.pdbx_strand_id
1 'polypeptide(L)'
;MYSLYVLREFLDILSRVARGSVQEKLSWVFTLYDVDGDGRISRSEMLAVVQAIYELLGRAAAPPVHSTAAKDHVDRIFHLMDTNCDGVVTPDELAR
;
A
#
# COMPACT_ATOMS: atom_id res chain seq x y z
N MET A 1 -4.15 1.72 29.45
CA MET A 1 -4.06 0.29 29.07
C MET A 1 -4.12 0.09 27.55
N TYR A 2 -5.07 0.70 26.82
CA TYR A 2 -5.16 0.62 25.35
C TYR A 2 -3.95 1.18 24.57
N SER A 3 -3.35 2.28 25.03
CA SER A 3 -2.22 2.92 24.35
C SER A 3 -0.95 2.05 24.30
N LEU A 4 -0.70 1.20 25.30
CA LEU A 4 0.45 0.28 25.31
C LEU A 4 0.25 -0.92 24.38
N TYR A 5 -1.00 -1.33 24.14
CA TYR A 5 -1.33 -2.42 23.23
C TYR A 5 -1.15 -1.98 21.78
N VAL A 6 -1.69 -0.80 21.42
CA VAL A 6 -1.51 -0.19 20.09
C VAL A 6 -0.03 0.02 19.78
N LEU A 7 0.76 0.47 20.76
CA LEU A 7 2.19 0.69 20.55
C LEU A 7 2.96 -0.63 20.38
N ARG A 8 2.55 -1.72 21.06
CA ARG A 8 3.11 -3.06 20.84
C ARG A 8 2.78 -3.61 19.47
N GLU A 9 1.53 -3.50 19.03
CA GLU A 9 1.14 -3.93 17.68
C GLU A 9 1.91 -3.12 16.64
N PHE A 10 1.97 -1.80 16.80
CA PHE A 10 2.74 -0.94 15.91
C PHE A 10 4.23 -1.32 15.84
N LEU A 11 4.86 -1.61 16.98
CA LEU A 11 6.27 -2.04 17.04
C LEU A 11 6.49 -3.45 16.45
N ASP A 12 5.53 -4.35 16.59
CA ASP A 12 5.59 -5.70 16.01
C ASP A 12 5.52 -5.61 14.49
N ILE A 13 4.59 -4.81 13.97
CA ILE A 13 4.43 -4.50 12.55
C ILE A 13 5.75 -3.92 12.00
N LEU A 14 6.29 -2.90 12.66
CA LEU A 14 7.57 -2.30 12.26
C LEU A 14 8.74 -3.29 12.31
N SER A 15 8.78 -4.17 13.30
CA SER A 15 9.82 -5.19 13.41
C SER A 15 9.76 -6.20 12.27
N ARG A 16 8.55 -6.64 11.88
CA ARG A 16 8.33 -7.55 10.74
C ARG A 16 8.70 -6.88 9.42
N VAL A 17 8.35 -5.61 9.23
CA VAL A 17 8.76 -4.82 8.07
C VAL A 17 10.28 -4.59 8.03
N ALA A 18 10.94 -4.42 9.18
CA ALA A 18 12.38 -4.18 9.24
C ALA A 18 13.24 -5.45 9.05
N ARG A 19 12.81 -6.61 9.59
CA ARG A 19 13.60 -7.85 9.65
C ARG A 19 13.07 -9.02 8.83
N GLY A 20 11.91 -8.89 8.20
CA GLY A 20 11.31 -9.95 7.38
C GLY A 20 12.08 -10.25 6.09
N SER A 21 11.91 -11.47 5.59
CA SER A 21 12.27 -11.85 4.22
C SER A 21 11.53 -10.99 3.19
N VAL A 22 11.99 -10.99 1.93
CA VAL A 22 11.33 -10.24 0.84
C VAL A 22 9.86 -10.67 0.69
N GLN A 23 9.57 -11.96 0.84
CA GLN A 23 8.20 -12.49 0.81
C GLN A 23 7.33 -12.00 1.96
N GLU A 24 7.87 -11.94 3.18
CA GLU A 24 7.12 -11.41 4.32
C GLU A 24 6.84 -9.91 4.17
N LYS A 25 7.78 -9.16 3.58
CA LYS A 25 7.59 -7.74 3.27
C LYS A 25 6.53 -7.54 2.18
N LEU A 26 6.56 -8.36 1.12
CA LEU A 26 5.55 -8.33 0.06
C LEU A 26 4.16 -8.68 0.60
N SER A 27 4.04 -9.73 1.41
CA SER A 27 2.78 -10.09 2.06
C SER A 27 2.27 -8.96 2.96
N TRP A 28 3.16 -8.31 3.73
CA TRP A 28 2.80 -7.15 4.54
C TRP A 28 2.32 -5.96 3.71
N VAL A 29 3.04 -5.65 2.64
CA VAL A 29 2.67 -4.58 1.70
C VAL A 29 1.32 -4.92 1.07
N PHE A 30 1.08 -6.16 0.68
CA PHE A 30 -0.20 -6.61 0.13
C PHE A 30 -1.34 -6.35 1.12
N THR A 31 -1.20 -6.79 2.38
CA THR A 31 -2.20 -6.54 3.44
C THR A 31 -2.38 -5.05 3.77
N LEU A 32 -1.41 -4.21 3.45
CA LEU A 32 -1.52 -2.76 3.64
C LEU A 32 -2.30 -2.09 2.49
N TYR A 33 -2.25 -2.68 1.29
CA TYR A 33 -2.99 -2.22 0.12
C TYR A 33 -4.41 -2.79 0.00
N ASP A 34 -4.60 -4.06 0.40
CA ASP A 34 -5.90 -4.76 0.45
C ASP A 34 -6.65 -4.33 1.72
N VAL A 35 -7.51 -3.32 1.61
CA VAL A 35 -8.17 -2.66 2.74
C VAL A 35 -9.41 -3.44 3.17
N ASP A 36 -10.12 -4.04 2.22
CA ASP A 36 -11.31 -4.84 2.50
C ASP A 36 -11.01 -6.32 2.80
N GLY A 37 -9.80 -6.78 2.52
CA GLY A 37 -9.31 -8.11 2.85
C GLY A 37 -9.83 -9.20 1.92
N ASP A 38 -10.24 -8.85 0.69
CA ASP A 38 -10.75 -9.81 -0.29
C ASP A 38 -9.64 -10.63 -0.98
N GLY A 39 -8.37 -10.31 -0.70
CA GLY A 39 -7.21 -10.98 -1.26
C GLY A 39 -6.81 -10.44 -2.65
N ARG A 40 -7.36 -9.29 -3.06
CA ARG A 40 -7.09 -8.60 -4.32
C ARG A 40 -6.95 -7.11 -4.04
N ILE A 41 -6.05 -6.43 -4.76
CA ILE A 41 -5.92 -4.98 -4.63
C ILE A 41 -6.68 -4.34 -5.79
N SER A 42 -7.77 -3.65 -5.46
CA SER A 42 -8.51 -2.86 -6.43
C SER A 42 -7.84 -1.49 -6.67
N ARG A 43 -8.11 -0.91 -7.84
CA ARG A 43 -7.64 0.45 -8.18
C ARG A 43 -8.10 1.51 -7.16
N SER A 44 -9.29 1.30 -6.58
CA SER A 44 -9.87 2.16 -5.55
C SER A 44 -9.02 2.17 -4.29
N GLU A 45 -8.60 0.99 -3.84
CA GLU A 45 -7.81 0.81 -2.62
C GLU A 45 -6.38 1.31 -2.80
N MET A 46 -5.76 1.03 -3.95
CA MET A 46 -4.45 1.58 -4.27
C MET A 46 -4.47 3.12 -4.24
N LEU A 47 -5.53 3.74 -4.80
CA LEU A 47 -5.69 5.18 -4.75
C LEU A 47 -5.90 5.71 -3.33
N ALA A 48 -6.71 5.03 -2.52
CA ALA A 48 -6.95 5.40 -1.13
C ALA A 48 -5.67 5.35 -0.28
N VAL A 49 -4.87 4.29 -0.43
CA VAL A 49 -3.60 4.13 0.30
C VAL A 49 -2.58 5.18 -0.14
N VAL A 50 -2.44 5.41 -1.45
CA VAL A 50 -1.53 6.44 -1.97
C VAL A 50 -1.96 7.84 -1.51
N GLN A 51 -3.25 8.16 -1.54
CA GLN A 51 -3.77 9.42 -1.00
C GLN A 51 -3.48 9.57 0.50
N ALA A 52 -3.72 8.53 1.30
CA ALA A 52 -3.44 8.54 2.73
C ALA A 52 -1.94 8.74 3.02
N ILE A 53 -1.05 8.12 2.23
CA ILE A 53 0.40 8.33 2.34
C ILE A 53 0.77 9.77 2.01
N TYR A 54 0.19 10.36 0.96
CA TYR A 54 0.42 11.77 0.60
C TYR A 54 -0.08 12.74 1.68
N GLU A 55 -1.23 12.47 2.29
CA GLU A 55 -1.76 13.25 3.40
C GLU A 55 -0.87 13.12 4.65
N LEU A 56 -0.41 11.91 4.96
CA LEU A 56 0.47 11.61 6.09
C LEU A 56 1.85 12.27 5.94
N LEU A 57 2.42 12.26 4.74
CA LEU A 57 3.70 12.92 4.42
C LEU A 57 3.57 14.45 4.24
N GLY A 58 2.39 15.01 4.52
CA GLY A 58 2.02 16.40 4.24
C GLY A 58 3.15 17.43 4.43
N ARG A 59 3.33 18.29 3.42
CA ARG A 59 4.26 19.44 3.30
C ARG A 59 5.76 19.14 3.15
N ALA A 60 6.23 17.91 3.39
CA ALA A 60 7.65 17.57 3.17
C ALA A 60 7.93 17.01 1.75
N ALA A 61 6.92 16.46 1.08
CA ALA A 61 7.00 16.06 -0.32
C ALA A 61 6.47 17.20 -1.21
N ALA A 62 7.38 17.97 -1.83
CA ALA A 62 7.02 18.87 -2.93
C ALA A 62 6.99 18.08 -4.25
N PRO A 63 6.07 18.38 -5.19
CA PRO A 63 5.08 19.46 -5.20
C PRO A 63 3.70 19.01 -4.69
N PRO A 64 2.75 19.95 -4.47
CA PRO A 64 1.34 19.63 -4.28
C PRO A 64 0.85 18.89 -5.53
N VAL A 65 0.81 17.57 -5.44
CA VAL A 65 0.32 16.73 -6.52
C VAL A 65 -1.17 17.04 -6.61
N HIS A 66 -1.56 17.90 -7.55
CA HIS A 66 -2.96 18.04 -7.97
C HIS A 66 -3.54 16.62 -8.07
N SER A 67 -4.73 16.37 -7.54
CA SER A 67 -5.32 15.01 -7.46
C SER A 67 -5.25 14.21 -8.77
N THR A 68 -5.14 14.89 -9.92
CA THR A 68 -4.82 14.32 -11.24
C THR A 68 -3.46 13.62 -11.31
N ALA A 69 -2.37 14.21 -10.83
CA ALA A 69 -1.05 13.59 -10.91
C ALA A 69 -0.86 12.39 -9.97
N ALA A 70 -1.63 12.31 -8.88
CA ALA A 70 -1.67 11.13 -8.01
C ALA A 70 -2.45 10.00 -8.70
N LYS A 71 -3.58 10.32 -9.34
CA LYS A 71 -4.31 9.38 -10.20
C LYS A 71 -3.45 8.82 -11.32
N ASP A 72 -2.75 9.68 -12.06
CA ASP A 72 -1.88 9.24 -13.15
C ASP A 72 -0.71 8.37 -12.66
N HIS A 73 -0.20 8.65 -11.46
CA HIS A 73 0.85 7.85 -10.84
C HIS A 73 0.32 6.48 -10.41
N VAL A 74 -0.84 6.44 -9.77
CA VAL A 74 -1.54 5.20 -9.41
C VAL A 74 -1.86 4.39 -10.66
N ASP A 75 -2.37 5.00 -11.72
CA ASP A 75 -2.69 4.31 -12.97
C ASP A 75 -1.47 3.64 -13.60
N ARG A 76 -0.34 4.34 -13.63
CA ARG A 76 0.91 3.78 -14.16
C ARG A 76 1.42 2.61 -13.32
N ILE A 77 1.40 2.74 -12.00
CA ILE A 77 1.82 1.67 -11.09
C ILE A 77 0.87 0.48 -11.21
N PHE A 78 -0.43 0.75 -11.20
CA PHE A 78 -1.47 -0.27 -11.30
C PHE A 78 -1.32 -1.07 -12.61
N HIS A 79 -1.17 -0.41 -13.76
CA HIS A 79 -0.90 -1.08 -15.04
C HIS A 79 0.41 -1.87 -15.07
N LEU A 80 1.41 -1.48 -14.29
CA LEU A 80 2.68 -2.20 -14.23
C LEU A 80 2.54 -3.51 -13.45
N MET A 81 1.64 -3.53 -12.46
CA MET A 81 1.42 -4.66 -11.55
C MET A 81 0.33 -5.60 -12.06
N ASP A 82 -0.75 -5.04 -12.62
CA ASP A 82 -1.85 -5.76 -13.28
C ASP A 82 -1.37 -6.34 -14.62
N THR A 83 -0.71 -7.50 -14.55
CA THR A 83 -0.06 -8.15 -15.70
C THR A 83 -1.09 -8.78 -16.65
N ASN A 84 -2.24 -9.20 -16.11
CA ASN A 84 -3.30 -9.84 -16.88
C ASN A 84 -4.39 -8.84 -17.37
N CYS A 85 -4.31 -7.57 -16.93
CA CYS A 85 -5.24 -6.49 -17.22
C CYS A 85 -6.69 -6.79 -16.80
N ASP A 86 -6.89 -7.55 -15.72
CA ASP A 86 -8.21 -7.91 -15.20
C ASP A 86 -8.81 -6.84 -14.27
N GLY A 87 -8.04 -5.78 -13.97
CA GLY A 87 -8.48 -4.65 -13.16
C GLY A 87 -8.32 -4.88 -11.65
N VAL A 88 -7.62 -5.95 -11.23
CA VAL A 88 -7.22 -6.20 -9.85
C VAL A 88 -5.77 -6.69 -9.79
N VAL A 89 -5.07 -6.43 -8.68
CA VAL A 89 -3.71 -6.97 -8.48
C VAL A 89 -3.76 -8.09 -7.46
N THR A 90 -3.36 -9.29 -7.87
CA THR A 90 -3.26 -10.47 -6.99
C THR A 90 -1.88 -10.55 -6.32
N PRO A 91 -1.71 -11.31 -5.22
CA PRO A 91 -0.41 -11.45 -4.56
C PRO A 91 0.65 -12.10 -5.45
N ASP A 92 0.25 -12.99 -6.38
CA ASP A 92 1.13 -13.58 -7.40
C ASP A 92 1.63 -12.52 -8.40
N GLU A 93 0.78 -11.56 -8.77
CA GLU A 93 1.14 -10.46 -9.67
C GLU A 93 2.02 -9.42 -8.98
N LEU A 94 1.78 -9.17 -7.69
CA LEU A 94 2.64 -8.29 -6.88
C LEU A 94 4.06 -8.86 -6.71
N ALA A 95 4.20 -10.19 -6.68
CA ALA A 95 5.47 -10.87 -6.42
C ALA A 95 6.29 -11.17 -7.70
N ARG A 96 5.79 -10.80 -8.89
CA ARG A 96 6.47 -10.95 -10.18
C ARG A 96 7.46 -9.84 -10.46
#